data_AF-F6ABH0-F1
#
_entry.id   AF-F6ABH0-F1
#
_cell.length_a   1.000
_cell.length_b   1.000
_cell.length_c   1.000
_cell.angle_alpha   90.00
_cell.angle_beta   90.00
_cell.angle_gamma   90.00
#
_symmetry.space_group_name_H-M   'P 1'
#
loop_
_entity.id
_entity.type
_entity.pdbx_description
1 polymer ?
#
loop_
_entity_poly.entity_id
_entity_poly.type
_entity_poly.pdbx_seq_one_letter_code
_entity_poly.pdbx_strand_id
1 'polypeptide(L)' 'MDRPLSTIIEGKWKRLVGPAHIIWHELTRNELLKSGGDLDKLTTLIHSRCDMTHDEARKQVVSFFERHRTT' A
#
# COMPACT_ATOMS: atom_id res chain seq x y z
N MET A 1 -22.83 3.92 -7.69
CA MET A 1 -22.24 3.16 -6.57
C MET A 1 -20.73 3.20 -6.74
N ASP A 2 -20.07 4.22 -6.21
CA ASP A 2 -18.62 4.29 -6.21
C ASP A 2 -18.10 3.22 -5.23
N ARG A 3 -17.40 2.22 -5.74
CA ARG A 3 -16.77 1.22 -4.87
C ARG A 3 -15.65 1.91 -4.10
N PRO A 4 -15.53 1.70 -2.77
CA PRO A 4 -14.42 2.23 -2.01
C PRO A 4 -13.08 1.81 -2.62
N LEU A 5 -12.12 2.73 -2.66
CA LEU A 5 -10.74 2.47 -3.10
C LEU A 5 -10.14 1.24 -2.42
N SER A 6 -10.37 1.08 -1.13
CA SER A 6 -9.93 -0.07 -0.33
C SER A 6 -10.40 -1.39 -0.94
N THR A 7 -11.67 -1.53 -1.32
CA THR A 7 -12.22 -2.77 -1.90
C THR A 7 -11.63 -3.08 -3.28
N ILE A 8 -11.34 -2.05 -4.09
CA ILE A 8 -10.70 -2.24 -5.40
C ILE A 8 -9.25 -2.71 -5.22
N ILE A 9 -8.54 -2.11 -4.27
CA ILE A 9 -7.15 -2.43 -3.99
C ILE A 9 -7.02 -3.82 -3.37
N GLU A 10 -7.82 -4.17 -2.36
CA GLU A 10 -7.80 -5.50 -1.72
C GLU A 10 -7.91 -6.63 -2.75
N GLY A 11 -8.83 -6.50 -3.72
CA GLY A 11 -9.01 -7.48 -4.79
C GLY A 11 -7.82 -7.59 -5.75
N LYS A 12 -7.04 -6.52 -5.91
CA LYS A 12 -5.87 -6.45 -6.81
C LYS A 12 -4.54 -6.57 -6.08
N TRP A 13 -4.54 -6.55 -4.74
CA TRP A 13 -3.35 -6.30 -3.93
C TRP A 13 -2.24 -7.28 -4.22
N LYS A 14 -2.54 -8.57 -4.36
CA LYS A 14 -1.54 -9.60 -4.71
C LYS A 14 -0.73 -9.27 -5.98
N ARG A 15 -1.33 -8.61 -6.98
CA ARG A 15 -0.64 -8.15 -8.19
C ARG A 15 0.13 -6.85 -7.93
N LEU A 16 -0.42 -5.97 -7.10
CA LEU A 16 0.18 -4.69 -6.72
C LEU A 16 1.36 -4.83 -5.76
N VAL A 17 1.52 -5.96 -5.07
CA VAL A 17 2.67 -6.26 -4.19
C VAL A 17 4.01 -6.15 -4.93
N GLY A 18 4.07 -6.50 -6.22
CA GLY A 18 5.29 -6.35 -7.03
C GLY A 18 5.70 -4.88 -7.18
N PRO A 19 4.84 -4.02 -7.76
CA PRO A 19 5.06 -2.58 -7.82
C PRO A 19 5.28 -1.93 -6.44
N ALA A 20 4.53 -2.33 -5.42
CA ALA A 20 4.68 -1.85 -4.05
C ALA A 20 6.08 -2.13 -3.49
N HIS A 21 6.63 -3.32 -3.74
CA HIS A 21 7.99 -3.69 -3.32
C HIS A 21 9.08 -2.88 -4.04
N ILE A 22 8.82 -2.37 -5.23
CA ILE A 22 9.78 -1.50 -5.94
C ILE A 22 9.83 -0.12 -5.29
N ILE A 23 8.66 0.40 -4.87
CA ILE A 23 8.55 1.71 -4.20
C ILE A 23 9.10 1.62 -2.77
N TRP A 24 8.61 0.65 -2.00
CA TRP A 24 9.01 0.40 -0.63
C TRP A 24 10.00 -0.77 -0.59
N HIS A 25 11.19 -0.58 -1.16
CA HIS A 25 12.24 -1.61 -1.25
C HIS A 25 12.73 -2.13 0.11
N GLU A 26 12.56 -1.35 1.17
CA GLU A 26 12.81 -1.74 2.56
C GLU A 26 11.83 -2.80 3.08
N LEU A 27 10.65 -2.93 2.45
CA LEU A 27 9.62 -3.89 2.82
C LEU A 27 9.72 -5.16 2.01
N THR A 28 9.69 -6.31 2.68
CA THR A 28 9.66 -7.59 1.98
C THR A 28 8.28 -7.83 1.34
N ARG A 29 8.25 -8.58 0.23
CA ARG A 29 6.98 -8.99 -0.41
C ARG A 29 6.03 -9.69 0.55
N ASN A 30 6.55 -10.44 1.52
CA ASN A 30 5.73 -11.16 2.49
C ASN A 30 5.03 -10.20 3.48
N GLU A 31 5.71 -9.17 3.95
CA GLU A 31 5.11 -8.13 4.81
C GLU A 31 4.04 -7.35 4.05
N LEU A 32 4.32 -6.98 2.80
CA LEU A 32 3.35 -6.36 1.91
C LEU A 32 2.14 -7.29 1.68
N LEU A 33 2.34 -8.58 1.42
CA LEU A 33 1.23 -9.54 1.27
C LEU A 33 0.36 -9.61 2.53
N LYS A 34 0.96 -9.62 3.72
CA LYS A 34 0.24 -9.68 5.01
C LYS A 34 -0.61 -8.44 5.29
N SER A 35 -0.26 -7.28 4.72
CA SER A 35 -1.09 -6.08 4.87
C SER A 35 -2.44 -6.22 4.17
N GLY A 36 -2.56 -7.10 3.16
CA GLY A 36 -3.80 -7.31 2.42
C GLY A 36 -4.25 -6.13 1.56
N GLY A 37 -3.43 -5.08 1.42
CA GLY A 37 -3.80 -3.85 0.72
C GLY A 37 -4.60 -2.89 1.61
N ASP A 38 -4.57 -3.11 2.92
CA ASP A 38 -5.16 -2.20 3.90
C ASP A 38 -4.29 -0.94 4.08
N LEU A 39 -4.94 0.22 4.03
CA LEU A 39 -4.28 1.52 4.11
C LEU A 39 -3.54 1.71 5.44
N ASP A 40 -4.17 1.40 6.57
CA ASP A 40 -3.62 1.65 7.90
C ASP A 40 -2.49 0.66 8.23
N LYS A 41 -2.64 -0.61 7.84
CA LYS A 41 -1.56 -1.62 7.96
C LYS A 41 -0.34 -1.22 7.16
N LEU A 42 -0.52 -0.80 5.90
CA LEU A 42 0.60 -0.34 5.08
C LEU A 42 1.24 0.93 5.64
N THR A 43 0.43 1.89 6.08
CA THR A 43 0.92 3.14 6.67
C THR A 43 1.79 2.85 7.89
N THR A 44 1.33 1.98 8.80
CA THR A 44 2.09 1.57 10.00
C THR A 44 3.39 0.87 9.61
N LEU A 45 3.30 -0.05 8.64
CA LEU A 45 4.44 -0.84 8.18
C LEU A 45 5.53 0.04 7.54
N ILE A 46 5.14 0.97 6.68
CA ILE A 46 6.05 1.93 6.02
C ILE A 46 6.62 2.91 7.04
N HIS A 47 5.80 3.43 7.95
CA HIS A 47 6.25 4.32 9.02
C HIS A 47 7.35 3.67 9.87
N SER A 48 7.18 2.40 10.27
CA SER A 48 8.15 1.68 11.09
C SER A 48 9.42 1.24 10.36
N ARG A 49 9.39 1.14 9.02
CA ARG A 49 10.49 0.56 8.23
C ARG A 49 11.26 1.58 7.41
N CYS A 50 10.61 2.63 6.95
CA CYS A 50 11.21 3.64 6.07
C CYS A 50 11.56 4.95 6.81
N ASP A 51 11.64 4.93 8.16
CA ASP A 51 12.02 6.07 9.02
C ASP A 51 11.39 7.42 8.62
N MET A 52 10.12 7.39 8.22
CA MET A 52 9.35 8.56 7.82
C MET A 52 8.21 8.82 8.79
N THR A 53 7.55 9.98 8.72
CA THR A 53 6.38 10.26 9.57
C THR A 53 5.17 9.44 9.13
N HIS A 54 4.25 9.19 10.05
CA HIS A 54 3.01 8.47 9.75
C HIS A 54 2.17 9.18 8.66
N ASP A 55 2.16 10.51 8.63
CA ASP A 55 1.46 11.30 7.60
C ASP A 55 2.09 11.11 6.21
N GLU A 56 3.42 11.10 6.13
CA GLU A 56 4.14 10.87 4.88
C GLU A 56 3.91 9.44 4.37
N ALA A 57 3.99 8.45 5.26
CA ALA A 57 3.66 7.06 4.93
C ALA A 57 2.23 6.95 4.38
N ARG A 58 1.26 7.58 5.03
CA ARG A 58 -0.14 7.59 4.58
C ARG A 58 -0.29 8.22 3.21
N LYS A 59 0.35 9.36 2.96
CA LYS A 59 0.34 10.03 1.64
C LYS A 59 0.90 9.13 0.54
N GLN A 60 1.99 8.41 0.81
CA GLN A 60 2.57 7.48 -0.15
C GLN A 60 1.61 6.34 -0.48
N VAL A 61 0.97 5.73 0.52
CA VAL A 61 0.01 4.62 0.30
C VAL A 61 -1.21 5.11 -0.48
N VAL A 62 -1.78 6.26 -0.10
CA VAL A 62 -2.92 6.85 -0.84
C VAL A 62 -2.53 7.15 -2.28
N SER A 63 -1.37 7.78 -2.50
CA SER A 63 -0.86 8.09 -3.84
C SER A 63 -0.61 6.83 -4.68
N PHE A 64 -0.17 5.75 -4.05
CA PHE A 64 -0.03 4.46 -4.72
C PHE A 64 -1.39 3.87 -5.10
N PHE A 65 -2.38 3.92 -4.20
CA PHE A 65 -3.73 3.41 -4.47
C PHE A 65 -4.43 4.18 -5.58
N GLU A 66 -4.33 5.51 -5.59
CA GLU A 66 -4.89 6.34 -6.65
C GLU A 66 -4.28 6.01 -8.02
N ARG A 67 -2.95 5.84 -8.08
CA ARG A 67 -2.26 5.45 -9.32
C ARG A 67 -2.69 4.08 -9.86
N HIS A 68 -3.10 3.17 -8.97
CA HIS A 68 -3.51 1.81 -9.33
C HIS A 68 -5.02 1.57 -9.26
N ARG A 69 -5.83 2.63 -9.08
CA ARG A 69 -7.29 2.55 -9.01
C ARG A 69 -7.92 2.05 -10.31
N THR A 70 -7.40 2.50 -11.45
CA THR A 70 -8.01 2.29 -12.78
C THR A 70 -7.30 1.27 -13.67
N THR A 71 -6.10 0.81 -13.30
CA THR A 71 -5.35 -0.24 -14.01
C THR A 71 -5.88 -1.62 -13.68
#